data_AF-A0A5K1DRZ2-F1
#
_entry.id   AF-A0A5K1DRZ2-F1
#
_cell.length_a   1.000
_cell.length_b   1.000
_cell.length_c   1.000
_cell.angle_alpha   90.00
_cell.angle_beta   90.00
_cell.angle_gamma   90.00
#
_symmetry.space_group_name_H-M   'P 1'
#
loop_
_entity.id
_entity.type
_entity.pdbx_description
1 polymer ?
#
loop_
_entity_poly.entity_id
_entity_poly.type
_entity_poly.pdbx_seq_one_letter_code
_entity_poly.pdbx_strand_id
1 'polypeptide(L)'
;SIENAPGLEELLPPVGGPLFKYSGDDKESTAELALSAELKSMVKGRKTARELISWIEEHVIPTCGPKVAIEVVVQTLLDIGAKSFTHLITVLERYGQVIARLAADQDQQILLIEEISAFWKNSAQMTSITIDRMMGYRLLSNLAIVTWVFSPANIQQFHTSDRPWE
;
A
#
# COMPACT_ATOMS: atom_id res chain seq x y z
N SER A 1 19.28 17.54 23.35
CA SER A 1 18.49 16.46 23.96
C SER A 1 17.06 16.96 24.11
N ILE A 2 16.06 16.16 23.71
CA ILE A 2 14.63 16.51 23.78
C ILE A 2 14.16 16.68 25.25
N GLU A 3 14.97 16.18 26.19
CA GLU A 3 14.82 16.34 27.65
C GLU A 3 14.67 17.81 28.12
N ASN A 4 15.10 18.79 27.32
CA ASN A 4 15.06 20.21 27.70
C ASN A 4 13.84 20.98 27.18
N ALA A 5 12.90 20.34 26.46
CA ALA A 5 11.72 21.03 25.92
C ALA A 5 10.51 20.08 25.72
N PRO A 6 9.88 19.59 26.82
CA PRO A 6 8.77 18.64 26.75
C PRO A 6 7.55 19.16 25.96
N GLY A 7 7.35 20.48 25.90
CA GLY A 7 6.27 21.09 25.10
C GLY A 7 6.48 21.01 23.58
N LEU A 8 7.66 20.59 23.11
CA LEU A 8 7.95 20.40 21.67
C LEU A 8 7.82 18.93 21.25
N GLU A 9 7.58 18.01 22.18
CA GLU A 9 7.43 16.58 21.87
C GLU A 9 6.22 16.32 20.96
N GLU A 10 5.14 17.08 21.15
CA GLU A 10 3.94 17.04 20.30
C GLU A 10 4.18 17.52 18.85
N LEU A 11 5.28 18.24 18.61
CA LEU A 11 5.66 18.73 17.27
C LEU A 11 6.63 17.78 16.56
N LEU A 12 7.05 16.70 17.21
CA LEU A 12 7.89 15.69 16.55
C LEU A 12 7.09 14.98 15.46
N PRO A 13 7.75 14.57 14.37
CA PRO A 13 7.09 13.75 13.37
C PRO A 13 6.59 12.46 14.03
N PRO A 14 5.45 11.91 13.55
CA PRO A 14 4.95 10.65 14.05
C PRO A 14 6.02 9.56 13.89
N VAL A 15 6.00 8.57 14.79
CA VAL A 15 6.91 7.43 14.69
C VAL A 15 6.72 6.77 13.33
N GLY A 16 7.80 6.80 12.54
CA GLY A 16 7.81 6.24 11.20
C GLY A 16 7.63 4.72 11.22
N GLY A 17 7.14 4.17 10.13
CA GLY A 17 6.99 2.72 9.96
C GLY A 17 5.78 2.36 9.11
N PRO A 18 5.70 1.08 8.70
CA PRO A 18 4.54 0.55 7.99
C PRO A 18 3.35 0.41 8.94
N LEU A 19 2.15 0.64 8.40
CA LEU A 19 0.89 0.43 9.09
C LEU A 19 0.09 -0.61 8.35
N PHE A 20 0.38 -1.85 8.72
CA PHE A 20 -0.26 -2.99 8.12
C PHE A 20 -1.63 -3.25 8.75
N LYS A 21 -2.69 -3.13 7.94
CA LYS A 21 -4.09 -3.29 8.38
C LYS A 21 -4.40 -4.67 8.99
N TYR A 22 -3.67 -5.72 8.60
CA TYR A 22 -3.94 -7.10 9.03
C TYR A 22 -2.92 -7.62 10.06
N SER A 23 -2.42 -6.75 10.94
CA SER A 23 -1.37 -7.09 11.93
C SER A 23 -1.88 -7.74 13.23
N GLY A 24 -3.19 -7.80 13.52
CA GLY A 24 -3.76 -8.52 14.67
C GLY A 24 -5.25 -8.24 14.96
N ASP A 25 -5.92 -9.20 15.64
CA ASP A 25 -7.24 -9.29 16.31
C ASP A 25 -8.44 -8.36 15.98
N ASP A 26 -8.41 -7.58 14.90
CA ASP A 26 -9.60 -6.85 14.44
C ASP A 26 -10.67 -7.84 13.98
N LYS A 27 -11.71 -7.98 14.81
CA LYS A 27 -12.81 -8.96 14.64
C LYS A 27 -13.64 -8.72 13.38
N GLU A 28 -13.66 -7.50 12.84
CA GLU A 28 -14.47 -7.15 11.67
C GLU A 28 -13.92 -7.74 10.35
N SER A 29 -12.63 -8.03 10.27
CA SER A 29 -11.96 -8.44 9.02
C SER A 29 -11.43 -9.87 9.04
N THR A 30 -12.12 -10.81 9.71
CA THR A 30 -11.61 -12.19 9.88
C THR A 30 -11.32 -12.89 8.54
N ALA A 31 -12.16 -12.66 7.52
CA ALA A 31 -11.97 -13.21 6.18
C ALA A 31 -10.79 -12.55 5.44
N GLU A 32 -10.67 -11.22 5.48
CA GLU A 32 -9.57 -10.48 4.86
C GLU A 32 -8.22 -10.79 5.50
N LEU A 33 -8.20 -10.93 6.83
CA LEU A 33 -7.03 -11.35 7.59
C LEU A 33 -6.59 -12.77 7.20
N ALA A 34 -7.54 -13.69 7.00
CA ALA A 34 -7.25 -15.03 6.51
C ALA A 34 -6.68 -15.01 5.08
N LEU A 35 -7.27 -14.21 4.17
CA LEU A 35 -6.78 -14.05 2.79
C LEU A 35 -5.38 -13.41 2.75
N SER A 36 -5.12 -12.41 3.59
CA SER A 36 -3.81 -11.80 3.76
C SER A 36 -2.77 -12.81 4.27
N ALA A 37 -3.12 -13.62 5.27
CA ALA A 37 -2.24 -14.68 5.78
C ALA A 37 -1.97 -15.77 4.73
N GLU A 38 -2.97 -16.16 3.95
CA GLU A 38 -2.83 -17.11 2.85
C GLU A 38 -1.91 -16.55 1.75
N LEU A 39 -2.10 -15.30 1.35
CA LEU A 39 -1.25 -14.63 0.37
C LEU A 39 0.22 -14.56 0.84
N LYS A 40 0.47 -14.26 2.13
CA LYS A 40 1.81 -14.34 2.72
C LYS A 40 2.41 -15.74 2.58
N SER A 41 1.62 -16.77 2.85
CA SER A 41 2.03 -18.17 2.70
C SER A 41 2.39 -18.51 1.25
N MET A 42 1.57 -18.08 0.29
CA MET A 42 1.82 -18.32 -1.15
C MET A 42 3.08 -17.60 -1.64
N VAL A 43 3.30 -16.34 -1.23
CA VAL A 43 4.51 -15.58 -1.58
C VAL A 43 5.76 -16.22 -0.96
N LYS A 44 5.68 -16.66 0.30
CA LYS A 44 6.75 -17.42 0.98
C LYS A 44 7.02 -18.76 0.29
N GLY A 45 5.96 -19.42 -0.17
CA GLY A 45 5.98 -20.62 -1.01
C GLY A 45 6.45 -20.37 -2.45
N ARG A 46 6.85 -19.12 -2.78
CA ARG A 46 7.41 -18.73 -4.08
C ARG A 46 6.46 -19.01 -5.24
N LYS A 47 5.15 -18.95 -5.01
CA LYS A 47 4.14 -19.03 -6.08
C LYS A 47 4.40 -17.98 -7.16
N THR A 48 4.08 -18.32 -8.40
CA THR A 48 4.25 -17.43 -9.54
C THR A 48 3.16 -16.36 -9.55
N ALA A 49 3.41 -15.22 -10.24
CA ALA A 49 2.41 -14.17 -10.38
C ALA A 49 1.11 -14.70 -11.03
N ARG A 50 1.22 -15.63 -11.99
CA ARG A 50 0.07 -16.28 -12.63
C ARG A 50 -0.76 -17.11 -11.64
N GLU A 51 -0.12 -17.89 -10.78
CA GLU A 51 -0.82 -18.65 -9.74
C GLU A 51 -1.53 -17.72 -8.76
N LEU A 52 -0.89 -16.62 -8.35
CA LEU A 52 -1.52 -15.63 -7.48
C LEU A 52 -2.72 -14.94 -8.15
N ILE A 53 -2.61 -14.57 -9.43
CA ILE A 53 -3.72 -13.98 -10.19
C ILE A 53 -4.92 -14.93 -10.23
N SER A 54 -4.72 -16.20 -10.57
CA SER A 54 -5.79 -17.21 -10.59
C SER A 54 -6.46 -17.31 -9.22
N TRP A 55 -5.66 -17.41 -8.16
CA TRP A 55 -6.18 -17.52 -6.79
C TRP A 55 -6.96 -16.25 -6.38
N ILE A 56 -6.48 -15.06 -6.73
CA ILE A 56 -7.18 -13.79 -6.45
C ILE A 56 -8.52 -13.72 -7.18
N GLU A 57 -8.56 -14.10 -8.46
CA GLU A 57 -9.79 -14.08 -9.26
C GLU A 57 -10.82 -15.12 -8.79
N GLU A 58 -10.35 -16.29 -8.35
CA GLU A 58 -11.20 -17.40 -7.94
C GLU A 58 -11.64 -17.34 -6.46
N HIS A 59 -10.86 -16.70 -5.58
CA HIS A 59 -11.07 -16.76 -4.13
C HIS A 59 -11.18 -15.37 -3.49
N VAL A 60 -10.23 -14.46 -3.74
CA VAL A 60 -10.21 -13.14 -3.07
C VAL A 60 -11.36 -12.25 -3.54
N ILE A 61 -11.46 -12.02 -4.85
CA ILE A 61 -12.48 -11.13 -5.43
C ILE A 61 -13.90 -11.61 -5.11
N PRO A 62 -14.24 -12.91 -5.23
CA PRO A 62 -15.57 -13.40 -4.86
C PRO A 62 -15.87 -13.28 -3.36
N THR A 63 -14.86 -13.31 -2.49
CA THR A 63 -15.05 -13.29 -1.03
C THR A 63 -15.30 -11.89 -0.49
N CYS A 64 -14.50 -10.89 -0.91
CA CYS A 64 -14.58 -9.53 -0.35
C CYS A 64 -14.92 -8.44 -1.38
N GLY A 65 -15.06 -8.80 -2.66
CA GLY A 65 -15.30 -7.86 -3.75
C GLY A 65 -14.02 -7.22 -4.29
N PRO A 66 -14.07 -6.61 -5.49
CA PRO A 66 -12.88 -6.17 -6.21
C PRO A 66 -12.12 -5.03 -5.52
N LYS A 67 -12.81 -4.12 -4.84
CA LYS A 67 -12.17 -3.00 -4.12
C LYS A 67 -11.37 -3.50 -2.92
N VAL A 68 -11.98 -4.32 -2.09
CA VAL A 68 -11.32 -4.90 -0.91
C VAL A 68 -10.22 -5.89 -1.33
N ALA A 69 -10.36 -6.56 -2.48
CA ALA A 69 -9.29 -7.39 -3.03
C ALA A 69 -8.01 -6.58 -3.33
N ILE A 70 -8.14 -5.36 -3.90
CA ILE A 70 -7.00 -4.46 -4.08
C ILE A 70 -6.36 -4.15 -2.73
N GLU A 71 -7.17 -3.76 -1.74
CA GLU A 71 -6.70 -3.46 -0.39
C GLU A 71 -5.93 -4.63 0.23
N VAL A 72 -6.54 -5.81 0.34
CA VAL A 72 -5.92 -7.01 0.95
C VAL A 72 -4.60 -7.33 0.26
N VAL A 73 -4.58 -7.35 -1.06
CA VAL A 73 -3.40 -7.77 -1.83
C VAL A 73 -2.28 -6.74 -1.73
N VAL A 74 -2.60 -5.45 -1.89
CA VAL A 74 -1.60 -4.37 -1.85
C VAL A 74 -1.00 -4.22 -0.46
N GLN A 75 -1.83 -4.14 0.59
CA GLN A 75 -1.38 -4.08 1.98
C GLN A 75 -0.44 -5.25 2.31
N THR A 76 -0.80 -6.45 1.87
CA THR A 76 -0.02 -7.66 2.14
C THR A 76 1.31 -7.67 1.39
N LEU A 77 1.33 -7.30 0.10
CA LEU A 77 2.57 -7.23 -0.68
C LEU A 77 3.51 -6.13 -0.16
N LEU A 78 2.97 -4.97 0.24
CA LEU A 78 3.75 -3.91 0.88
C LEU A 78 4.35 -4.36 2.21
N ASP A 79 3.60 -5.06 3.04
CA ASP A 79 4.09 -5.64 4.31
C ASP A 79 5.24 -6.62 4.10
N ILE A 80 5.13 -7.51 3.10
CA ILE A 80 6.22 -8.42 2.73
C ILE A 80 7.47 -7.65 2.27
N GLY A 81 7.28 -6.51 1.59
CA GLY A 81 8.35 -5.64 1.08
C GLY A 81 8.90 -4.63 2.09
N ALA A 82 8.28 -4.46 3.26
CA ALA A 82 8.52 -3.31 4.14
C ALA A 82 9.87 -3.30 4.85
N LYS A 83 10.63 -4.41 4.81
CA LYS A 83 11.91 -4.53 5.55
C LYS A 83 13.01 -3.59 5.05
N SER A 84 13.11 -3.36 3.74
CA SER A 84 14.04 -2.39 3.15
C SER A 84 13.66 -2.07 1.71
N PHE A 85 14.26 -1.02 1.14
CA PHE A 85 14.06 -0.65 -0.27
C PHE A 85 14.28 -1.82 -1.24
N THR A 86 15.32 -2.63 -1.02
CA THR A 86 15.58 -3.79 -1.87
C THR A 86 14.47 -4.85 -1.77
N HIS A 87 13.88 -5.04 -0.59
CA HIS A 87 12.76 -5.98 -0.42
C HIS A 87 11.52 -5.47 -1.17
N LEU A 88 11.20 -4.18 -1.05
CA LEU A 88 10.12 -3.55 -1.81
C LEU A 88 10.30 -3.75 -3.32
N ILE A 89 11.47 -3.39 -3.86
CA ILE A 89 11.79 -3.56 -5.28
C ILE A 89 11.64 -5.02 -5.70
N THR A 90 12.17 -5.95 -4.92
CA THR A 90 12.07 -7.40 -5.20
C THR A 90 10.62 -7.87 -5.29
N VAL A 91 9.75 -7.38 -4.40
CA VAL A 91 8.31 -7.70 -4.43
C VAL A 91 7.65 -7.11 -5.67
N LEU A 92 7.93 -5.84 -6.00
CA LEU A 92 7.36 -5.16 -7.17
C LEU A 92 7.79 -5.81 -8.48
N GLU A 93 9.06 -6.17 -8.64
CA GLU A 93 9.56 -6.84 -9.85
C GLU A 93 8.94 -8.23 -10.04
N ARG A 94 8.74 -8.96 -8.93
CA ARG A 94 8.23 -10.32 -8.98
C ARG A 94 6.71 -10.40 -9.12
N TYR A 95 5.99 -9.51 -8.46
CA TYR A 95 4.53 -9.56 -8.34
C TYR A 95 3.82 -8.33 -8.89
N GLY A 96 4.53 -7.41 -9.56
CA GLY A 96 3.94 -6.24 -10.19
C GLY A 96 2.83 -6.58 -11.20
N GLN A 97 2.91 -7.73 -11.88
CA GLN A 97 1.83 -8.21 -12.75
C GLN A 97 0.52 -8.50 -11.99
N VAL A 98 0.61 -8.92 -10.72
CA VAL A 98 -0.57 -9.12 -9.86
C VAL A 98 -1.23 -7.77 -9.57
N ILE A 99 -0.42 -6.77 -9.22
CA ILE A 99 -0.88 -5.40 -8.97
C ILE A 99 -1.50 -4.80 -10.24
N ALA A 100 -0.84 -4.92 -11.39
CA ALA A 100 -1.34 -4.43 -12.67
C ALA A 100 -2.67 -5.08 -13.07
N ARG A 101 -2.87 -6.37 -12.73
CA ARG A 101 -4.11 -7.08 -13.03
C ARG A 101 -5.29 -6.56 -12.19
N LEU A 102 -5.02 -6.17 -10.95
CA LEU A 102 -6.00 -5.63 -10.00
C LEU A 102 -6.29 -4.14 -10.23
N ALA A 103 -5.28 -3.36 -10.64
CA ALA A 103 -5.36 -1.93 -10.91
C ALA A 103 -5.34 -1.64 -12.42
N ALA A 104 -6.32 -2.19 -13.13
CA ALA A 104 -6.40 -2.15 -14.59
C ALA A 104 -6.93 -0.81 -15.12
N ASP A 105 -7.75 -0.11 -14.35
CA ASP A 105 -8.29 1.21 -14.70
C ASP A 105 -7.85 2.32 -13.73
N GLN A 106 -8.17 3.56 -14.07
CA GLN A 106 -7.74 4.74 -13.31
C GLN A 106 -8.32 4.76 -11.89
N ASP A 107 -9.58 4.36 -11.70
CA ASP A 107 -10.22 4.38 -10.39
C ASP A 107 -9.57 3.35 -9.46
N GLN A 108 -9.23 2.17 -9.98
CA GLN A 108 -8.50 1.15 -9.26
C GLN A 108 -7.05 1.56 -8.96
N GLN A 109 -6.40 2.29 -9.88
CA GLN A 109 -5.07 2.87 -9.62
C GLN A 109 -5.11 3.93 -8.51
N ILE A 110 -6.17 4.75 -8.44
CA ILE A 110 -6.37 5.70 -7.34
C ILE A 110 -6.52 4.94 -6.02
N LEU A 111 -7.34 3.88 -5.99
CA LEU A 111 -7.50 3.03 -4.79
C LEU A 111 -6.17 2.39 -4.37
N LEU A 112 -5.37 1.91 -5.33
CA LEU A 112 -4.02 1.42 -5.08
C LEU A 112 -3.14 2.50 -4.42
N ILE A 113 -3.20 3.75 -4.87
CA ILE A 113 -2.43 4.86 -4.28
C ILE A 113 -2.93 5.19 -2.86
N GLU A 114 -4.25 5.17 -2.63
CA GLU A 114 -4.84 5.35 -1.31
C GLU A 114 -4.33 4.29 -0.32
N GLU A 115 -4.21 3.04 -0.75
CA GLU A 115 -3.67 1.96 0.08
C GLU A 115 -2.18 2.09 0.36
N ILE A 116 -1.38 2.53 -0.62
CA ILE A 116 0.04 2.87 -0.41
C ILE A 116 0.18 3.99 0.63
N SER A 117 -0.63 5.04 0.48
CA SER A 117 -0.64 6.19 1.39
C SER A 117 -1.08 5.79 2.80
N ALA A 118 -2.09 4.93 2.93
CA ALA A 118 -2.53 4.39 4.21
C ALA A 118 -1.47 3.53 4.89
N PHE A 119 -0.79 2.67 4.13
CA PHE A 119 0.28 1.80 4.64
C PHE A 119 1.50 2.60 5.10
N TRP A 120 1.88 3.65 4.37
CA TRP A 120 3.02 4.51 4.70
C TRP A 120 2.61 5.86 5.30
N LYS A 121 1.44 5.96 5.98
CA LYS A 121 0.88 7.26 6.42
C LYS A 121 1.81 8.08 7.33
N ASN A 122 2.71 7.41 8.03
CA ASN A 122 3.70 8.03 8.92
C ASN A 122 5.05 8.30 8.23
N SER A 123 5.19 8.00 6.94
CA SER A 123 6.41 8.20 6.16
C SER A 123 6.10 8.75 4.76
N ALA A 124 6.17 10.08 4.65
CA ALA A 124 6.12 10.83 3.40
C ALA A 124 7.07 10.23 2.34
N GLN A 125 8.33 10.12 2.73
CA GLN A 125 9.40 9.58 1.90
C GLN A 125 9.09 8.18 1.37
N MET A 126 8.61 7.25 2.21
CA MET A 126 8.27 5.90 1.74
C MET A 126 7.04 5.90 0.83
N THR A 127 6.08 6.79 1.05
CA THR A 127 4.93 6.98 0.16
C THR A 127 5.41 7.42 -1.23
N SER A 128 6.17 8.52 -1.33
CA SER A 128 6.69 9.04 -2.60
C SER A 128 7.60 8.03 -3.30
N ILE A 129 8.50 7.35 -2.57
CA ILE A 129 9.35 6.30 -3.15
C ILE A 129 8.53 5.14 -3.71
N THR A 130 7.50 4.68 -2.99
CA THR A 130 6.67 3.56 -3.45
C THR A 130 5.88 3.94 -4.70
N ILE A 131 5.28 5.14 -4.72
CA ILE A 131 4.55 5.66 -5.89
C ILE A 131 5.49 5.83 -7.08
N ASP A 132 6.68 6.43 -6.90
CA ASP A 132 7.67 6.60 -7.96
C ASP A 132 8.09 5.26 -8.57
N ARG A 133 8.37 4.24 -7.74
CA ARG A 133 8.72 2.90 -8.24
C ARG A 133 7.56 2.26 -8.98
N MET A 134 6.35 2.32 -8.47
CA MET A 134 5.18 1.76 -9.14
C MET A 134 4.88 2.48 -10.46
N MET A 135 5.10 3.80 -10.54
CA MET A 135 5.06 4.56 -11.80
C MET A 135 6.16 4.09 -12.77
N GLY A 136 7.39 3.93 -12.30
CA GLY A 136 8.52 3.44 -13.10
C GLY A 136 8.30 2.03 -13.67
N TYR A 137 7.61 1.16 -12.92
CA TYR A 137 7.17 -0.16 -13.38
C TYR A 137 5.87 -0.14 -14.18
N ARG A 138 5.30 1.04 -14.45
CA ARG A 138 4.03 1.25 -15.19
C ARG A 138 2.80 0.61 -14.53
N LEU A 139 2.81 0.49 -13.21
CA LEU A 139 1.67 0.03 -12.41
C LEU A 139 0.70 1.18 -12.10
N LEU A 140 1.21 2.41 -12.09
CA LEU A 140 0.46 3.64 -11.89
C LEU A 140 0.65 4.57 -13.08
N SER A 141 -0.44 5.21 -13.51
CA SER A 141 -0.39 6.29 -14.49
C SER A 141 -0.19 7.64 -13.81
N ASN A 142 0.48 8.56 -14.50
CA ASN A 142 0.63 9.94 -14.03
C ASN A 142 -0.73 10.61 -13.78
N LEU A 143 -1.73 10.28 -14.60
CA LEU A 143 -3.08 10.80 -14.44
C LEU A 143 -3.73 10.32 -13.13
N ALA A 144 -3.59 9.04 -12.77
CA ALA A 144 -4.07 8.52 -11.49
C ALA A 144 -3.37 9.20 -10.30
N ILE A 145 -2.05 9.40 -10.38
CA ILE A 145 -1.27 10.10 -9.34
C ILE A 145 -1.78 11.53 -9.15
N VAL A 146 -1.88 12.30 -10.23
CA VAL A 146 -2.38 13.69 -10.16
C VAL A 146 -3.82 13.73 -9.64
N THR A 147 -4.67 12.81 -10.09
CA THR A 147 -6.08 12.74 -9.62
C THR A 147 -6.15 12.44 -8.13
N TRP A 148 -5.31 11.52 -7.63
CA TRP A 148 -5.22 11.22 -6.21
C TRP A 148 -4.68 12.41 -5.41
N VAL A 149 -3.61 13.08 -5.87
CA VAL A 149 -3.05 14.28 -5.21
C VAL A 149 -4.14 15.33 -5.02
N PHE A 150 -4.93 15.62 -6.05
CA PHE A 150 -6.02 16.60 -6.00
C PHE A 150 -7.35 16.06 -5.45
N SER A 151 -7.37 14.85 -4.89
CA SER A 151 -8.57 14.29 -4.28
C SER A 151 -9.01 15.07 -3.03
N PRO A 152 -10.31 15.09 -2.70
CA PRO A 152 -10.80 15.76 -1.50
C PRO A 152 -10.12 15.34 -0.20
N ALA A 153 -9.63 14.10 -0.12
CA ALA A 153 -8.93 13.55 1.03
C ALA A 153 -7.59 14.25 1.33
N ASN A 154 -6.97 14.86 0.32
CA ASN A 154 -5.64 15.47 0.44
C ASN A 154 -5.68 17.00 0.58
N ILE A 155 -6.82 17.66 0.35
CA ILE A 155 -6.92 19.15 0.32
C ILE A 155 -6.40 19.80 1.61
N GLN A 156 -6.67 19.20 2.77
CA GLN A 156 -6.22 19.73 4.06
C GLN A 156 -4.69 19.66 4.23
N GLN A 157 -4.03 18.79 3.47
CA GLN A 157 -2.58 18.61 3.53
C GLN A 157 -1.83 19.62 2.65
N PHE A 158 -2.46 20.23 1.64
CA PHE A 158 -1.80 21.11 0.67
C PHE A 158 -1.09 22.32 1.27
N HIS A 159 -1.59 22.82 2.40
CA HIS A 159 -1.07 24.01 3.08
C HIS A 159 -0.36 23.67 4.41
N THR A 160 -0.37 22.40 4.82
CA THR A 160 0.18 21.94 6.11
C THR A 160 1.33 20.95 5.94
N SER A 161 1.52 20.41 4.74
CA SER A 161 2.58 19.46 4.43
C SER A 161 3.09 19.61 3.00
N ASP A 162 4.37 19.32 2.83
CA ASP A 162 5.07 19.11 1.57
C ASP A 162 4.73 17.76 0.89
N ARG A 163 4.22 16.79 1.65
CA ARG A 163 3.87 15.43 1.18
C ARG A 163 3.15 15.35 -0.18
N PRO A 164 2.13 16.18 -0.47
CA PRO A 164 1.42 16.10 -1.76
C PRO A 164 2.26 16.61 -2.94
N TRP A 165 3.38 17.29 -2.66
CA TRP A 165 4.24 17.99 -3.62
C TRP A 165 5.61 17.32 -3.83
N GLU A 166 5.97 16.35 -2.98
CA GLU A 166 7.18 15.50 -3.10
C GLU A 166 6.94 14.23 -3.91
#